data_AF-A0A2P5LUS9-F1
#
_entry.id   AF-A0A2P5LUS9-F1
#
_cell.length_a   1.000
_cell.length_b   1.000
_cell.length_c   1.000
_cell.angle_alpha   90.00
_cell.angle_beta   90.00
_cell.angle_gamma   90.00
#
_symmetry.space_group_name_H-M   'P 1'
#
loop_
_entity.id
_entity.type
_entity.pdbx_description
1 polymer ?
#
loop_
_entity_poly.entity_id
_entity_poly.type
_entity_poly.pdbx_seq_one_letter_code
_entity_poly.pdbx_strand_id
1 'polypeptide(L)' 'MSDNVVRLRTFRKAKARSEAEKRAEENRIRFGQTKAEKQARKAESIRADKAHEGGRIAPREPEDEQH' A
#
# COMPACT_ATOMS: atom_id res chain seq x y z
N MET A 1 -41.33 -6.46 -31.79
CA MET A 1 -40.42 -5.42 -31.29
C MET A 1 -40.22 -5.69 -29.81
N SER A 2 -39.13 -6.37 -29.44
CA SER A 2 -38.90 -6.75 -28.06
C SER A 2 -38.36 -5.53 -27.31
N ASP A 3 -39.25 -4.93 -26.52
CA ASP A 3 -38.96 -3.81 -25.62
C ASP A 3 -37.62 -3.99 -24.91
N ASN A 4 -36.89 -2.88 -24.79
CA ASN A 4 -35.58 -2.78 -24.15
C ASN A 4 -35.66 -3.16 -22.66
N VAL A 5 -35.70 -4.46 -22.35
CA VAL A 5 -35.66 -4.97 -20.97
C VAL A 5 -34.22 -4.85 -20.47
N VAL A 6 -33.94 -3.72 -19.82
CA VAL A 6 -32.64 -3.48 -19.18
C VAL A 6 -32.50 -4.44 -18.00
N ARG A 7 -31.46 -5.29 -18.00
CA ARG A 7 -31.21 -6.21 -16.88
C ARG A 7 -30.82 -5.43 -15.63
N LEU A 8 -31.73 -5.28 -14.68
CA LEU A 8 -31.52 -4.57 -13.41
C LEU A 8 -30.27 -5.02 -12.65
N ARG A 9 -29.95 -6.32 -12.66
CA ARG A 9 -28.71 -6.87 -12.09
C ARG A 9 -27.45 -6.22 -12.69
N THR A 10 -27.42 -6.08 -14.01
CA THR A 10 -26.26 -5.53 -14.72
C THR A 10 -26.10 -4.05 -14.44
N PHE A 11 -27.21 -3.31 -14.36
CA PHE A 11 -27.22 -1.90 -13.98
C PHE A 11 -26.70 -1.69 -12.55
N ARG A 12 -27.20 -2.47 -11.57
CA ARG A 12 -26.71 -2.42 -10.18
C ARG A 12 -25.20 -2.71 -10.10
N LYS A 13 -24.72 -3.71 -10.86
CA LYS A 13 -23.30 -4.06 -10.90
C LYS A 13 -22.45 -2.93 -11.49
N ALA A 14 -22.91 -2.29 -12.57
CA ALA A 14 -22.23 -1.15 -13.17
C ALA A 14 -22.16 0.03 -12.18
N LYS A 15 -23.27 0.35 -11.51
CA LYS A 15 -23.33 1.40 -10.48
C LYS A 15 -22.35 1.13 -9.35
N ALA A 16 -22.32 -0.09 -8.81
CA ALA A 16 -21.39 -0.46 -7.74
C ALA A 16 -19.91 -0.33 -8.14
N ARG A 17 -19.55 -0.68 -9.38
CA ARG A 17 -18.18 -0.46 -9.89
C ARG A 17 -17.83 1.01 -9.99
N SER A 18 -18.72 1.84 -10.55
CA SER A 18 -18.50 3.28 -10.66
C SER A 18 -18.36 3.96 -9.29
N GLU A 19 -19.15 3.54 -8.30
CA GLU A 19 -19.00 4.04 -6.92
C GLU A 19 -17.66 3.63 -6.29
N ALA A 20 -17.18 2.42 -6.56
CA ALA A 20 -15.87 1.97 -6.10
C ALA A 20 -14.73 2.75 -6.76
N GLU A 21 -14.83 3.04 -8.06
CA GLU A 21 -13.85 3.87 -8.79
C GLU A 21 -13.79 5.30 -8.25
N LYS A 22 -14.95 5.94 -8.02
CA LYS A 22 -15.01 7.28 -7.41
C LYS A 22 -14.38 7.32 -6.03
N ARG A 23 -14.67 6.32 -5.18
CA ARG A 23 -14.03 6.21 -3.86
C ARG A 23 -12.52 6.01 -3.97
N ALA A 24 -12.07 5.23 -4.94
CA ALA A 24 -10.63 5.04 -5.19
C ALA A 24 -9.97 6.36 -5.62
N GLU A 25 -10.63 7.13 -6.48
CA GLU A 25 -10.16 8.45 -6.93
C GLU A 25 -10.14 9.48 -5.79
N GLU A 26 -11.20 9.56 -4.99
CA GLU A 26 -11.23 10.37 -3.78
C GLU A 26 -10.13 9.97 -2.78
N ASN A 27 -9.85 8.67 -2.63
CA ASN A 27 -8.77 8.20 -1.78
C ASN A 27 -7.38 8.58 -2.35
N ARG A 28 -7.20 8.54 -3.67
CA ARG A 28 -5.96 9.03 -4.33
C ARG A 28 -5.78 10.53 -4.11
N ILE A 29 -6.84 11.32 -4.22
CA ILE A 29 -6.80 12.77 -4.00
C ILE A 29 -6.54 13.10 -2.53
N ARG A 30 -7.27 12.48 -1.59
CA ARG A 30 -7.18 12.80 -0.16
C ARG A 30 -5.89 12.32 0.48
N PHE A 31 -5.40 11.15 0.09
CA PHE A 31 -4.28 10.52 0.78
C PHE A 31 -3.01 10.42 -0.07
N GLY A 32 -3.08 10.74 -1.37
CA GLY A 32 -1.93 10.69 -2.29
C GLY A 32 -1.41 9.28 -2.60
N GLN A 33 -1.70 8.30 -1.75
CA GLN A 33 -1.26 6.91 -1.86
C GLN A 33 -2.43 5.97 -1.59
N THR A 34 -2.53 4.91 -2.39
CA THR A 34 -3.51 3.85 -2.15
C THR A 34 -3.09 2.98 -0.95
N LYS A 35 -4.04 2.25 -0.36
CA LYS A 35 -3.73 1.30 0.73
C LYS A 35 -2.67 0.27 0.32
N ALA A 36 -2.72 -0.18 -0.93
CA ALA A 36 -1.77 -1.14 -1.50
C ALA A 36 -0.36 -0.54 -1.60
N GLU A 37 -0.23 0.68 -2.12
CA GLU A 37 1.04 1.40 -2.18
C GLU A 37 1.64 1.65 -0.79
N LYS A 38 0.81 2.05 0.18
CA LYS A 38 1.25 2.23 1.57
C LYS A 38 1.77 0.92 2.17
N GLN A 39 1.15 -0.21 1.87
CA GLN A 39 1.59 -1.52 2.34
C GLN A 39 2.91 -1.94 1.67
N ALA A 40 3.04 -1.74 0.36
CA ALA A 40 4.27 -2.01 -0.37
C ALA A 40 5.44 -1.17 0.18
N ARG A 41 5.25 0.14 0.35
CA ARG A 41 6.27 1.04 0.91
C ARG A 41 6.68 0.66 2.34
N LYS A 42 5.71 0.26 3.18
CA LYS A 42 6.00 -0.25 4.53
C LYS A 42 6.81 -1.56 4.49
N ALA A 43 6.48 -2.47 3.58
CA ALA A 43 7.21 -3.72 3.45
C ALA A 43 8.66 -3.46 2.98
N GLU A 44 8.86 -2.52 2.06
CA GLU A 44 10.18 -2.07 1.62
C GLU A 44 10.96 -1.41 2.77
N SER A 45 10.35 -0.50 3.53
CA SER A 45 11.03 0.14 4.66
C SER A 45 11.45 -0.87 5.72
N ILE A 46 10.58 -1.81 6.09
CA ILE A 46 10.91 -2.86 7.07
C ILE A 46 12.07 -3.73 6.58
N ARG A 47 12.12 -4.05 5.29
CA ARG A 47 13.26 -4.81 4.72
C ARG A 47 14.55 -4.00 4.78
N ALA A 48 14.49 -2.71 4.44
CA ALA A 48 15.64 -1.81 4.52
C ALA A 48 16.13 -1.70 5.97
N ASP A 49 15.22 -1.45 6.93
CA ASP A 49 15.54 -1.34 8.35
C ASP A 49 16.25 -2.60 8.87
N LYS A 50 15.72 -3.79 8.53
CA LYS A 50 16.34 -5.07 8.88
C LYS A 50 17.71 -5.26 8.25
N ALA A 51 17.90 -4.83 7.00
CA ALA A 51 19.20 -4.89 6.33
C ALA A 51 20.22 -3.95 7.00
N HIS A 52 19.79 -2.74 7.38
CA HIS A 52 20.63 -1.80 8.13
C HIS A 52 21.00 -2.31 9.53
N GLU A 53 20.06 -2.97 10.21
CA GLU A 53 20.30 -3.56 11.53
C GLU A 53 21.25 -4.77 11.45
N GLY A 54 21.07 -5.66 10.48
CA GLY A 54 21.94 -6.83 10.28
C GLY A 54 23.37 -6.47 9.86
N GLY A 55 23.57 -5.32 9.24
CA GLY A 55 24.89 -4.79 8.87
C GLY A 55 25.52 -3.88 9.92
N ARG A 56 24.87 -3.67 11.07
CA ARG A 56 25.37 -2.76 12.10
C ARG A 56 26.54 -3.42 12.83
N ILE A 57 27.76 -3.04 12.45
CA ILE A 57 28.97 -3.37 13.19
C ILE A 57 28.93 -2.55 14.48
N ALA A 58 28.83 -3.21 15.63
CA ALA A 58 28.99 -2.54 16.91
C ALA A 58 30.34 -1.81 16.91
N PRO A 59 30.44 -0.58 17.44
CA PRO A 59 31.73 0.08 17.59
C PRO A 59 32.63 -0.90 18.36
N ARG A 60 33.77 -1.25 17.75
CA ARG A 60 34.79 -2.07 18.40
C ARG A 60 35.18 -1.32 19.67
N GLU A 61 34.83 -1.89 20.82
CA GLU A 61 35.35 -1.43 22.10
C GLU A 61 36.87 -1.35 21.96
N PRO A 62 37.50 -0.20 22.26
CA PRO A 62 38.94 -0.19 22.42
C PRO A 62 39.22 -1.12 23.60
N GLU A 63 39.88 -2.23 23.29
CA GLU A 63 40.57 -3.04 24.28
C GLU A 63 41.61 -2.11 24.92
N ASP A 64 41.22 -1.40 25.98
CA ASP A 64 42.16 -0.59 26.75
C ASP A 64 43.12 -1.56 27.43
N GLU A 65 44.32 -1.57 26.84
CA GLU A 65 45.47 -2.37 27.19
C GLU A 65 45.76 -2.28 28.70
N GLN A 66 45.93 -3.45 29.31
CA GLN A 66 46.49 -3.61 30.64
C GLN A 66 47.87 -2.95 30.68
N HIS A 67 48.07 -1.95 31.54
CA HIS A 67 49.39 -1.61 32.06
C HIS A 67 49.38 -0.97 33.45
#